data_AF-K2DEG4-F1
#
_entry.id   AF-K2DEG4-F1
#
_cell.length_a   1.000
_cell.length_b   1.000
_cell.length_c   1.000
_cell.angle_alpha   90.00
_cell.angle_beta   90.00
_cell.angle_gamma   90.00
#
_symmetry.space_group_name_H-M   'P 1'
#
loop_
_entity.id
_entity.type
_entity.pdbx_description
1 polymer ?
#
loop_
_entity_poly.entity_id
_entity_poly.type
_entity_poly.pdbx_seq_one_letter_code
_entity_poly.pdbx_strand_id
1 'polypeptide(L)'
;DFIRYPSKWEEPEPYILDTCYCDRCLKKFSEYLGEPIKGGTLEDKVLLIDGSYYIEWIDFKTEMITSMVREVRKLIDEHNSKVVDGKNVKLGFFAIPWQDKEHSAGIKRIVAQDFGSLSTLVDVFSPMLYHKMGGKDVSWIKEMVNYFWEVGKPELPLIQTEPRESEISTEEFKQALEYASASPSTGVCVFFLEDLVKQPEKFDALKEYFK
;
A
#
# COMPACT_ATOMS: atom_id res chain seq x y z
N ASP A 1 -8.31 1.18 6.95
CA ASP A 1 -7.13 0.42 7.36
C ASP A 1 -6.45 -0.14 6.11
N PHE A 2 -5.15 -0.43 6.15
CA PHE A 2 -4.35 -0.83 4.98
C PHE A 2 -4.06 -2.34 5.02
N ILE A 3 -4.52 -3.07 4.01
CA ILE A 3 -4.41 -4.54 3.97
C ILE A 3 -3.08 -4.96 3.32
N ARG A 4 -2.33 -5.79 4.05
CA ARG A 4 -1.06 -6.38 3.61
C ARG A 4 -0.65 -7.53 4.50
N TYR A 5 0.34 -8.29 4.04
CA TYR A 5 1.09 -9.19 4.91
C TYR A 5 1.98 -8.39 5.88
N PRO A 6 2.37 -8.98 7.04
CA PRO A 6 3.22 -8.31 8.02
C PRO A 6 4.57 -7.92 7.45
N SER A 7 4.88 -6.63 7.55
CA SER A 7 6.16 -6.00 7.23
C SER A 7 6.22 -4.64 7.94
N LYS A 8 7.42 -4.16 8.24
CA LYS A 8 7.66 -2.78 8.67
C LYS A 8 8.47 -2.13 7.56
N TRP A 9 7.91 -1.10 6.93
CA TRP A 9 8.52 -0.46 5.75
C TRP A 9 8.79 1.03 5.99
N GLU A 10 8.19 1.61 7.03
CA GLU A 10 8.27 3.02 7.42
C GLU A 10 9.59 3.33 8.18
N GLU A 11 10.72 2.91 7.63
CA GLU A 11 12.07 3.24 8.13
C GLU A 11 13.06 3.31 6.95
N PRO A 12 14.18 4.06 7.05
CA PRO A 12 15.09 4.27 5.91
C PRO A 12 15.70 2.98 5.33
N GLU A 13 16.04 2.04 6.21
CA GLU A 13 16.64 0.75 5.86
C GLU A 13 15.83 -0.37 6.52
N PRO A 14 14.69 -0.76 5.92
CA PRO A 14 13.75 -1.67 6.55
C PRO A 14 14.29 -3.09 6.65
N TYR A 15 14.13 -3.70 7.83
CA TYR A 15 14.39 -5.13 7.97
C TYR A 15 13.24 -5.95 7.41
N ILE A 16 13.38 -6.36 6.15
CA ILE A 16 12.32 -7.05 5.40
C ILE A 16 12.40 -8.56 5.59
N LEU A 17 11.38 -9.10 6.23
CA LEU A 17 11.16 -10.54 6.36
C LEU A 17 10.07 -11.01 5.42
N ASP A 18 10.31 -12.14 4.77
CA ASP A 18 9.21 -12.89 4.17
C ASP A 18 8.53 -13.72 5.26
N THR A 19 7.27 -13.40 5.52
CA THR A 19 6.53 -13.92 6.67
C THR A 19 5.38 -14.83 6.24
N CYS A 20 4.63 -15.34 7.23
CA CYS A 20 3.47 -16.21 7.03
C CYS A 20 3.81 -17.62 6.51
N TYR A 21 4.88 -18.22 7.02
CA TYR A 21 5.20 -19.65 6.85
C TYR A 21 4.75 -20.53 8.04
N CYS A 22 3.80 -20.08 8.85
CA CYS A 22 3.27 -20.91 9.94
C CYS A 22 2.41 -22.07 9.40
N ASP A 23 2.15 -23.07 10.23
CA ASP A 23 1.39 -24.28 9.85
C ASP A 23 0.05 -23.97 9.18
N ARG A 24 -0.66 -22.94 9.64
CA ARG A 24 -1.92 -22.51 9.03
C ARG A 24 -1.74 -22.05 7.58
N CYS A 25 -0.68 -21.27 7.31
CA CYS A 25 -0.44 -20.72 5.98
C CYS A 25 0.06 -21.81 5.03
N LEU A 26 0.98 -22.67 5.49
CA LEU A 26 1.45 -23.82 4.71
C LEU A 26 0.32 -24.80 4.39
N LYS A 27 -0.60 -25.02 5.33
CA LYS A 27 -1.80 -25.83 5.10
C LYS A 27 -2.69 -25.22 4.01
N LYS A 28 -3.01 -23.93 4.12
CA LYS A 28 -3.81 -23.21 3.12
C LYS A 28 -3.16 -23.21 1.75
N PHE A 29 -1.84 -23.10 1.70
CA PHE A 29 -1.11 -23.17 0.44
C PHE A 29 -1.11 -24.58 -0.16
N SER A 30 -0.99 -25.61 0.68
CA SER A 30 -1.16 -27.00 0.23
C SER A 30 -2.57 -27.24 -0.33
N GLU A 31 -3.60 -26.67 0.31
CA GLU A 31 -4.98 -26.70 -0.19
C GLU A 31 -5.11 -25.96 -1.53
N TYR A 32 -4.44 -24.81 -1.69
CA TYR A 32 -4.39 -24.04 -2.93
C TYR A 32 -3.73 -24.84 -4.08
N LEU A 33 -2.62 -25.53 -3.80
CA LEU A 33 -1.94 -26.38 -4.78
C LEU A 33 -2.69 -27.69 -5.09
N GLY A 34 -3.55 -28.14 -4.17
CA GLY A 34 -4.16 -29.47 -4.25
C GLY A 34 -3.22 -30.62 -3.84
N GLU A 35 -2.04 -30.31 -3.31
CA GLU A 35 -1.06 -31.28 -2.82
C GLU A 35 -0.28 -30.77 -1.60
N PRO A 36 0.23 -31.65 -0.72
CA PRO A 36 0.95 -31.22 0.47
C PRO A 36 2.36 -30.72 0.16
N ILE A 37 2.75 -29.61 0.77
CA ILE A 37 4.15 -29.17 0.80
C ILE A 37 4.98 -30.14 1.64
N LYS A 38 5.88 -30.87 0.97
CA LYS A 38 6.76 -31.87 1.57
C LYS A 38 7.96 -31.19 2.24
N GLY A 39 8.45 -31.81 3.31
CA GLY A 39 9.62 -31.34 4.07
C GLY A 39 9.56 -31.80 5.52
N GLY A 40 10.71 -32.20 6.08
CA GLY A 40 10.81 -32.66 7.47
C GLY A 40 10.88 -31.49 8.44
N THR A 41 11.41 -30.36 8.00
CA THR A 41 11.55 -29.11 8.78
C THR A 41 10.79 -27.95 8.11
N LEU A 42 10.69 -26.81 8.81
CA LEU A 42 10.17 -25.57 8.20
C LEU A 42 11.09 -25.10 7.08
N GLU A 43 12.41 -25.17 7.29
CA GLU A 43 13.41 -24.77 6.31
C GLU A 43 13.30 -25.56 5.00
N ASP A 44 13.12 -26.88 5.08
CA ASP A 44 12.91 -27.73 3.90
C ASP A 44 11.71 -27.26 3.07
N LYS A 45 10.61 -26.90 3.75
CA LYS A 45 9.37 -26.47 3.11
C LYS A 45 9.54 -25.08 2.48
N VAL A 46 10.21 -24.16 3.15
CA VAL A 46 10.50 -22.82 2.63
C VAL A 46 11.41 -22.91 1.41
N LEU A 47 12.49 -23.72 1.47
CA LEU A 47 13.39 -23.92 0.33
C LEU A 47 12.67 -24.55 -0.87
N LEU A 48 11.75 -25.49 -0.62
CA LEU A 48 10.91 -26.06 -1.68
C LEU A 48 10.00 -25.00 -2.30
N ILE A 49 9.42 -24.12 -1.48
CA ILE A 49 8.59 -23.00 -1.95
C ILE A 49 9.44 -22.02 -2.77
N ASP A 50 10.56 -21.55 -2.25
CA ASP A 50 11.44 -20.57 -2.91
C ASP A 50 12.05 -21.09 -4.22
N GLY A 51 12.15 -22.42 -4.37
CA GLY A 51 12.63 -23.05 -5.60
C GLY A 51 11.51 -23.40 -6.57
N SER A 52 10.66 -24.37 -6.19
CA SER A 52 9.74 -25.03 -7.13
C SER A 52 8.35 -24.40 -7.19
N TYR A 53 7.94 -23.66 -6.16
CA TYR A 53 6.60 -23.09 -6.04
C TYR A 53 6.61 -21.57 -5.84
N TYR A 54 7.69 -20.91 -6.27
CA TYR A 54 7.93 -19.50 -5.95
C TYR A 54 6.84 -18.60 -6.51
N ILE A 55 6.43 -18.86 -7.76
CA ILE A 55 5.37 -18.10 -8.43
C ILE A 55 4.02 -18.40 -7.80
N GLU A 56 3.71 -19.68 -7.59
CA GLU A 56 2.47 -20.14 -6.97
C GLU A 56 2.29 -19.58 -5.57
N TRP A 57 3.39 -19.43 -4.81
CA TRP A 57 3.36 -18.82 -3.49
C TRP A 57 3.04 -17.33 -3.53
N ILE A 58 3.62 -16.59 -4.49
CA ILE A 58 3.28 -15.18 -4.72
C ILE A 58 1.82 -15.05 -5.12
N ASP A 59 1.35 -15.87 -6.06
CA ASP A 59 -0.03 -15.86 -6.52
C ASP A 59 -1.00 -16.19 -5.37
N PHE A 60 -0.68 -17.20 -4.55
CA PHE A 60 -1.45 -17.53 -3.36
C PHE A 60 -1.54 -16.36 -2.37
N LYS A 61 -0.39 -15.75 -2.02
CA LYS A 61 -0.37 -14.61 -1.06
C LYS A 61 -1.14 -13.42 -1.60
N THR A 62 -0.96 -13.08 -2.87
CA THR A 62 -1.66 -11.94 -3.49
C THR A 62 -3.16 -12.20 -3.67
N GLU A 63 -3.57 -13.44 -3.95
CA GLU A 63 -4.99 -13.81 -4.03
C GLU A 63 -5.67 -13.75 -2.65
N MET A 64 -4.96 -14.01 -1.55
CA MET A 64 -5.53 -13.82 -0.20
C MET A 64 -5.98 -12.38 0.05
N ILE A 65 -5.27 -11.39 -0.49
CA ILE A 65 -5.67 -9.97 -0.40
C ILE A 65 -6.72 -9.65 -1.47
N THR A 66 -6.46 -10.03 -2.71
CA THR A 66 -7.31 -9.68 -3.85
C THR A 66 -8.71 -10.27 -3.71
N SER A 67 -8.85 -11.51 -3.24
CA SER A 67 -10.17 -12.12 -2.96
C SER A 67 -10.96 -11.36 -1.90
N MET A 68 -10.32 -10.91 -0.82
CA MET A 68 -10.98 -10.08 0.19
C MET A 68 -11.45 -8.74 -0.39
N VAL A 69 -10.61 -8.07 -1.18
CA VAL A 69 -10.98 -6.82 -1.88
C VAL A 69 -12.14 -7.07 -2.86
N ARG A 70 -12.16 -8.21 -3.53
CA ARG A 70 -13.23 -8.62 -4.46
C ARG A 70 -14.57 -8.79 -3.75
N GLU A 71 -14.59 -9.41 -2.56
CA GLU A 71 -15.80 -9.53 -1.75
C GLU A 71 -16.30 -8.15 -1.28
N VAL A 72 -15.40 -7.25 -0.88
CA VAL A 72 -15.77 -5.86 -0.51
C VAL A 72 -16.33 -5.11 -1.72
N ARG A 73 -15.70 -5.21 -2.90
CA ARG A 73 -16.17 -4.62 -4.15
C ARG A 73 -17.60 -5.07 -4.47
N LYS A 74 -17.87 -6.37 -4.36
CA LYS A 74 -19.21 -6.93 -4.59
C LYS A 74 -20.26 -6.30 -3.66
N LEU A 75 -19.96 -6.15 -2.37
CA LEU A 75 -20.86 -5.51 -1.41
C LEU A 75 -21.12 -4.04 -1.78
N ILE A 76 -20.09 -3.31 -2.20
CA ILE A 76 -20.21 -1.92 -2.63
C ILE A 76 -21.03 -1.83 -3.93
N ASP A 77 -20.83 -2.72 -4.89
CA ASP A 77 -21.63 -2.76 -6.13
C ASP A 77 -23.10 -3.05 -5.85
N GLU A 78 -23.38 -4.04 -5.00
CA GLU A 78 -24.74 -4.38 -4.57
C GLU A 78 -25.41 -3.20 -3.85
N HIS A 79 -24.66 -2.44 -3.04
CA HIS A 79 -25.14 -1.22 -2.42
C HIS A 79 -25.43 -0.13 -3.46
N ASN A 80 -24.44 0.20 -4.29
CA ASN A 80 -24.51 1.27 -5.28
C ASN A 80 -25.64 1.04 -6.31
N SER A 81 -25.94 -0.23 -6.65
CA SER A 81 -27.06 -0.56 -7.54
C SER A 81 -28.43 -0.13 -7.00
N LYS A 82 -28.55 0.11 -5.69
CA LYS A 82 -29.78 0.49 -5.00
C LYS A 82 -29.84 1.98 -4.63
N VAL A 83 -28.74 2.71 -4.84
CA VAL A 83 -28.65 4.14 -4.51
C VAL A 83 -29.32 4.96 -5.61
N VAL A 84 -30.31 5.79 -5.23
CA VAL A 84 -31.13 6.57 -6.18
C VAL A 84 -30.69 8.05 -6.23
N ASP A 85 -29.99 8.54 -5.22
CA ASP A 85 -29.55 9.94 -5.12
C ASP A 85 -28.18 10.20 -5.78
N GLY A 86 -27.61 9.19 -6.46
CA GLY A 86 -26.34 9.28 -7.18
C GLY A 86 -25.09 9.25 -6.30
N LYS A 87 -25.22 9.08 -4.98
CA LYS A 87 -24.07 9.06 -4.05
C LYS A 87 -23.47 7.66 -3.91
N ASN A 88 -22.80 7.21 -4.96
CA ASN A 88 -22.11 5.93 -4.95
C ASN A 88 -20.92 5.93 -3.99
N VAL A 89 -20.79 4.84 -3.24
CA VAL A 89 -19.62 4.55 -2.40
C VAL A 89 -18.45 4.15 -3.31
N LYS A 90 -17.28 4.73 -3.04
CA LYS A 90 -16.01 4.38 -3.71
C LYS A 90 -15.18 3.46 -2.83
N LEU A 91 -14.45 2.54 -3.44
CA LEU A 91 -13.49 1.68 -2.79
C LEU A 91 -12.06 2.23 -2.97
N GLY A 92 -11.49 2.75 -1.89
CA GLY A 92 -10.09 3.17 -1.85
C GLY A 92 -9.17 2.09 -1.30
N PHE A 93 -7.89 2.14 -1.68
CA PHE A 93 -6.87 1.21 -1.21
C PHE A 93 -5.58 1.93 -0.82
N PHE A 94 -5.17 1.79 0.43
CA PHE A 94 -3.89 2.32 0.91
C PHE A 94 -2.73 1.45 0.45
N ALA A 95 -1.85 2.02 -0.37
CA ALA A 95 -0.77 1.29 -1.02
C ALA A 95 0.57 1.54 -0.33
N ILE A 96 1.37 0.47 -0.16
CA ILE A 96 2.78 0.63 0.16
C ILE A 96 3.47 1.24 -1.07
N PRO A 97 4.27 2.30 -0.91
CA PRO A 97 4.86 3.03 -2.03
C PRO A 97 6.14 2.34 -2.56
N TRP A 98 6.11 1.03 -2.71
CA TRP A 98 7.20 0.27 -3.33
C TRP A 98 6.89 0.04 -4.80
N GLN A 99 7.89 0.24 -5.64
CA GLN A 99 7.85 -0.12 -7.05
C GLN A 99 8.03 -1.63 -7.24
N ASP A 100 7.59 -2.14 -8.38
CA ASP A 100 7.58 -3.57 -8.70
C ASP A 100 8.92 -4.30 -8.49
N LYS A 101 10.06 -3.61 -8.64
CA LYS A 101 11.40 -4.22 -8.53
C LYS A 101 12.02 -4.07 -7.14
N GLU A 102 11.47 -3.23 -6.27
CA GLU A 102 12.03 -2.99 -4.95
C GLU A 102 12.01 -4.27 -4.11
N HIS A 103 13.06 -4.49 -3.33
CA HIS A 103 13.20 -5.63 -2.41
C HIS A 103 12.96 -7.01 -3.06
N SER A 104 13.42 -7.19 -4.30
CA SER A 104 13.23 -8.42 -5.08
C SER A 104 11.76 -8.77 -5.23
N ALA A 105 11.01 -7.88 -5.90
CA ALA A 105 9.55 -7.96 -6.07
C ALA A 105 8.77 -7.93 -4.75
N GLY A 106 9.24 -7.15 -3.78
CA GLY A 106 8.72 -7.10 -2.42
C GLY A 106 7.24 -6.71 -2.34
N ILE A 107 6.74 -5.86 -3.26
CA ILE A 107 5.34 -5.45 -3.25
C ILE A 107 4.38 -6.64 -3.37
N LYS A 108 4.67 -7.60 -4.26
CA LYS A 108 3.88 -8.84 -4.40
C LYS A 108 4.37 -9.95 -3.46
N ARG A 109 5.69 -10.13 -3.36
CA ARG A 109 6.27 -11.24 -2.60
C ARG A 109 6.13 -11.10 -1.09
N ILE A 110 6.41 -9.91 -0.55
CA ILE A 110 6.47 -9.69 0.90
C ILE A 110 5.11 -9.24 1.42
N VAL A 111 4.56 -8.16 0.86
CA VAL A 111 3.35 -7.50 1.38
C VAL A 111 2.07 -7.88 0.64
N ALA A 112 2.19 -8.64 -0.45
CA ALA A 112 1.11 -9.23 -1.24
C ALA A 112 0.15 -8.24 -1.88
N GLN A 113 0.61 -7.02 -2.19
CA GLN A 113 -0.17 -6.04 -2.94
C GLN A 113 0.10 -6.22 -4.44
N ASP A 114 -0.80 -6.90 -5.14
CA ASP A 114 -0.76 -6.99 -6.60
C ASP A 114 -1.54 -5.83 -7.23
N PHE A 115 -0.86 -4.72 -7.50
CA PHE A 115 -1.50 -3.53 -8.07
C PHE A 115 -2.19 -3.79 -9.41
N GLY A 116 -1.68 -4.73 -10.22
CA GLY A 116 -2.33 -5.15 -11.46
C GLY A 116 -3.75 -5.66 -11.18
N SER A 117 -3.88 -6.70 -10.36
CA SER A 117 -5.18 -7.26 -9.98
C SER A 117 -6.04 -6.28 -9.18
N LEU A 118 -5.46 -5.58 -8.21
CA LEU A 118 -6.17 -4.63 -7.35
C LEU A 118 -6.76 -3.46 -8.13
N SER A 119 -6.06 -2.95 -9.15
CA SER A 119 -6.58 -1.89 -10.03
C SER A 119 -7.90 -2.30 -10.69
N THR A 120 -8.19 -3.58 -10.89
CA THR A 120 -9.49 -3.98 -11.47
C THR A 120 -10.66 -3.84 -10.48
N LEU A 121 -10.37 -3.70 -9.19
CA LEU A 121 -11.36 -3.75 -8.11
C LEU A 121 -11.55 -2.40 -7.41
N VAL A 122 -10.52 -1.56 -7.37
CA VAL A 122 -10.51 -0.32 -6.60
C VAL A 122 -10.80 0.89 -7.49
N ASP A 123 -11.39 1.92 -6.88
CA ASP A 123 -11.71 3.19 -7.53
C ASP A 123 -10.56 4.19 -7.42
N VAL A 124 -9.76 4.10 -6.35
CA VAL A 124 -8.66 5.03 -6.05
C VAL A 124 -7.55 4.33 -5.25
N PHE A 125 -6.30 4.61 -5.59
CA PHE A 125 -5.16 4.26 -4.75
C PHE A 125 -4.77 5.43 -3.86
N SER A 126 -4.34 5.13 -2.65
CA SER A 126 -3.88 6.10 -1.67
C SER A 126 -2.47 5.70 -1.21
N PRO A 127 -1.45 5.96 -2.05
CA PRO A 127 -0.09 5.58 -1.71
C PRO A 127 0.41 6.35 -0.49
N MET A 128 1.03 5.63 0.45
CA MET A 128 1.51 6.19 1.70
C MET A 128 2.90 6.83 1.50
N LEU A 129 2.95 8.05 0.98
CA LEU A 129 4.18 8.75 0.61
C LEU A 129 4.88 9.41 1.83
N TYR A 130 5.24 8.58 2.81
CA TYR A 130 5.93 8.99 4.03
C TYR A 130 7.44 9.12 3.78
N HIS A 131 7.82 10.19 3.05
CA HIS A 131 9.19 10.36 2.56
C HIS A 131 10.23 10.39 3.68
N LYS A 132 10.02 11.14 4.78
CA LYS A 132 10.97 11.17 5.89
C LYS A 132 11.06 9.84 6.64
N MET A 133 9.94 9.14 6.86
CA MET A 133 9.95 7.81 7.49
C MET A 133 10.75 6.82 6.63
N GLY A 134 10.57 6.86 5.30
CA GLY A 134 11.33 6.03 4.37
C GLY A 134 12.74 6.53 4.05
N GLY A 135 13.24 7.56 4.74
CA GLY A 135 14.58 8.11 4.49
C GLY A 135 14.78 8.71 3.10
N LYS A 136 13.71 9.23 2.48
CA LYS A 136 13.68 9.82 1.15
C LYS A 136 13.62 11.35 1.20
N ASP A 137 14.18 11.99 0.18
CA ASP A 137 13.99 13.42 -0.06
C ASP A 137 12.54 13.73 -0.47
N VAL A 138 12.07 14.95 -0.21
CA VAL A 138 10.70 15.36 -0.54
C VAL A 138 10.38 15.22 -2.04
N SER A 139 11.37 15.35 -2.93
CA SER A 139 11.19 15.17 -4.38
C SER A 139 10.77 13.75 -4.77
N TRP A 140 11.06 12.74 -3.95
CA TRP A 140 10.63 11.36 -4.16
C TRP A 140 9.09 11.24 -4.23
N ILE A 141 8.36 12.11 -3.54
CA ILE A 141 6.89 12.16 -3.63
C ILE A 141 6.45 12.35 -5.08
N LYS A 142 7.10 13.25 -5.82
CA LYS A 142 6.81 13.51 -7.24
C LYS A 142 7.09 12.30 -8.11
N GLU A 143 8.15 11.54 -7.81
CA GLU A 143 8.47 10.31 -8.54
C GLU A 143 7.36 9.26 -8.33
N MET A 144 6.89 9.10 -7.11
CA MET A 144 5.86 8.12 -6.77
C MET A 144 4.48 8.49 -7.33
N VAL A 145 4.12 9.77 -7.36
CA VAL A 145 2.92 10.24 -8.06
C VAL A 145 2.93 9.80 -9.52
N ASN A 146 4.05 9.99 -10.23
CA ASN A 146 4.16 9.52 -11.62
C ASN A 146 4.12 7.99 -11.72
N TYR A 147 4.72 7.26 -10.77
CA TYR A 147 4.66 5.81 -10.74
C TYR A 147 3.22 5.28 -10.61
N PHE A 148 2.45 5.82 -9.65
CA PHE A 148 1.08 5.37 -9.39
C PHE A 148 0.09 5.81 -10.47
N TRP A 149 0.38 6.87 -11.22
CA TRP A 149 -0.35 7.18 -12.44
C TRP A 149 -0.29 6.05 -13.47
N GLU A 150 0.88 5.45 -13.68
CA GLU A 150 1.07 4.34 -14.61
C GLU A 150 0.37 3.05 -14.14
N VAL A 151 0.02 2.93 -12.86
CA VAL A 151 -0.84 1.84 -12.34
C VAL A 151 -2.27 1.93 -12.91
N GLY A 152 -2.67 3.09 -13.44
CA GLY A 152 -3.90 3.22 -14.24
C GLY A 152 -5.16 3.50 -13.42
N LYS A 153 -5.02 4.09 -12.23
CA LYS A 153 -6.15 4.54 -11.40
C LYS A 153 -5.92 5.95 -10.85
N PRO A 154 -7.01 6.69 -10.56
CA PRO A 154 -6.92 7.89 -9.74
C PRO A 154 -6.14 7.60 -8.45
N GLU A 155 -5.31 8.56 -8.05
CA GLU A 155 -4.58 8.48 -6.79
C GLU A 155 -4.88 9.66 -5.88
N LEU A 156 -4.87 9.40 -4.57
CA LEU A 156 -4.98 10.36 -3.49
C LEU A 156 -3.87 10.08 -2.47
N PRO A 157 -2.63 10.52 -2.74
CA PRO A 157 -1.46 10.20 -1.93
C PRO A 157 -1.57 10.72 -0.50
N LEU A 158 -0.99 9.99 0.45
CA LEU A 158 -0.89 10.39 1.85
C LEU A 158 0.50 10.93 2.13
N ILE A 159 0.60 12.16 2.60
CA ILE A 159 1.86 12.73 3.10
C ILE A 159 1.91 12.67 4.62
N GLN A 160 3.12 12.54 5.16
CA GLN A 160 3.33 12.48 6.60
C GLN A 160 3.43 13.87 7.25
N THR A 161 3.06 13.98 8.52
CA THR A 161 3.34 15.14 9.39
C THR A 161 4.25 14.79 10.56
N GLU A 162 4.18 13.53 11.00
CA GLU A 162 4.87 13.03 12.19
C GLU A 162 6.39 12.96 11.93
N PRO A 163 7.24 13.59 12.77
CA PRO A 163 8.68 13.61 12.60
C PRO A 163 9.35 12.42 13.32
N ARG A 164 9.05 11.18 12.90
CA ARG A 164 9.62 9.99 13.57
C ARG A 164 11.13 9.89 13.42
N GLU A 165 11.61 9.88 12.18
CA GLU A 165 13.02 9.67 11.85
C GLU A 165 13.79 11.00 11.75
N SER A 166 13.10 12.05 11.29
CA SER A 166 13.66 13.39 11.16
C SER A 166 12.57 14.46 11.17
N GLU A 167 12.97 15.69 11.49
CA GLU A 167 12.09 16.85 11.43
C GLU A 167 11.59 17.10 10.00
N ILE A 168 10.33 17.50 9.89
CA ILE A 168 9.74 18.03 8.66
C ILE A 168 9.51 19.52 8.91
N SER A 169 10.27 20.38 8.24
CA SER A 169 10.03 21.82 8.33
C SER A 169 8.67 22.20 7.73
N THR A 170 8.15 23.37 8.09
CA THR A 170 6.92 23.91 7.47
C THR A 170 7.06 24.06 5.94
N GLU A 171 8.25 24.47 5.47
CA GLU A 171 8.53 24.61 4.04
C GLU A 171 8.55 23.26 3.33
N GLU A 172 9.19 22.26 3.91
CA GLU A 172 9.22 20.90 3.36
C GLU A 172 7.82 20.27 3.34
N PHE A 173 6.99 20.55 4.35
CA PHE A 173 5.59 20.13 4.35
C PHE A 173 4.78 20.78 3.22
N LYS A 174 4.99 22.07 2.92
CA LYS A 174 4.38 22.74 1.77
C LYS A 174 4.82 22.11 0.45
N GLN A 175 6.11 21.81 0.31
CA GLN A 175 6.63 21.10 -0.87
C GLN A 175 6.00 19.70 -1.01
N ALA A 176 5.83 18.97 0.10
CA ALA A 176 5.15 17.68 0.08
C ALA A 176 3.69 17.80 -0.38
N LEU A 177 2.94 18.81 0.08
CA LEU A 177 1.58 19.10 -0.39
C LEU A 177 1.56 19.38 -1.89
N GLU A 178 2.45 20.25 -2.37
CA GLU A 178 2.55 20.61 -3.79
C GLU A 178 2.87 19.39 -4.67
N TYR A 179 3.87 18.59 -4.28
CA TYR A 179 4.26 17.42 -5.06
C TYR A 179 3.22 16.31 -5.04
N ALA A 180 2.55 16.06 -3.91
CA ALA A 180 1.56 15.00 -3.79
C ALA A 180 0.24 15.31 -4.51
N SER A 181 -0.12 16.58 -4.65
CA SER A 181 -1.36 17.03 -5.29
C SER A 181 -1.17 17.50 -6.73
N ALA A 182 0.08 17.65 -7.19
CA ALA A 182 0.37 17.97 -8.58
C ALA A 182 -0.18 16.89 -9.52
N SER A 183 -0.68 17.32 -10.69
CA SER A 183 -1.04 16.40 -11.78
C SER A 183 0.09 15.41 -12.03
N PRO A 184 -0.19 14.10 -12.17
CA PRO A 184 -1.50 13.47 -12.41
C PRO A 184 -2.36 13.12 -11.17
N SER A 185 -1.93 13.46 -9.96
CA SER A 185 -2.69 13.16 -8.74
C SER A 185 -4.07 13.84 -8.72
N THR A 186 -5.04 13.21 -8.03
CA THR A 186 -6.39 13.78 -7.87
C THR A 186 -6.56 14.59 -6.59
N GLY A 187 -5.53 14.67 -5.75
CA GLY A 187 -5.51 15.47 -4.53
C GLY A 187 -4.41 15.03 -3.57
N VAL A 188 -4.58 15.34 -2.29
CA VAL A 188 -3.65 14.88 -1.25
C VAL A 188 -4.42 14.63 0.05
N CYS A 189 -4.01 13.60 0.79
CA CYS A 189 -4.41 13.32 2.15
C CYS A 189 -3.25 13.58 3.10
N VAL A 190 -3.56 14.07 4.30
CA VAL A 190 -2.54 14.35 5.33
C VAL A 190 -2.68 13.35 6.47
N PHE A 191 -1.54 12.77 6.87
CA PHE A 191 -1.43 11.79 7.93
C PHE A 191 -0.25 12.17 8.84
N PHE A 192 -0.36 12.37 10.14
CA PHE A 192 -1.48 12.10 11.01
C PHE A 192 -2.16 13.41 11.39
N LEU A 193 -3.48 13.47 11.28
CA LEU A 193 -4.24 14.68 11.63
C LEU A 193 -3.97 15.13 13.07
N GLU A 194 -3.88 14.21 14.02
CA GLU A 194 -3.60 14.52 15.43
C GLU A 194 -2.24 15.18 15.67
N ASP A 195 -1.26 14.86 14.83
CA ASP A 195 0.06 15.46 14.87
C ASP A 195 0.05 16.83 14.17
N LEU A 196 -0.66 16.96 13.05
CA LEU A 196 -0.83 18.22 12.33
C LEU A 196 -1.47 19.31 13.19
N VAL A 197 -2.54 18.99 13.94
CA VAL A 197 -3.26 19.98 14.76
C VAL A 197 -2.41 20.55 15.90
N LYS A 198 -1.31 19.88 16.26
CA LYS A 198 -0.33 20.36 17.26
C LYS A 198 0.74 21.26 16.64
N GLN A 199 0.71 21.47 15.33
CA GLN A 199 1.71 22.23 14.56
C GLN A 199 1.01 23.39 13.83
N PRO A 200 0.76 24.53 14.51
CA PRO A 200 -0.05 25.62 13.98
C PRO A 200 0.41 26.12 12.60
N GLU A 201 1.72 26.25 12.38
CA GLU A 201 2.27 26.73 11.10
C GLU A 201 1.95 25.79 9.93
N LYS A 202 2.07 24.47 10.11
CA LYS A 202 1.70 23.47 9.10
C LYS A 202 0.19 23.40 8.91
N PHE A 203 -0.57 23.51 9.99
CA PHE A 203 -2.03 23.53 9.92
C PHE A 203 -2.55 24.76 9.18
N ASP A 204 -1.94 25.93 9.40
CA ASP A 204 -2.22 27.17 8.66
C ASP A 204 -1.84 27.04 7.19
N ALA A 205 -0.66 26.47 6.89
CA ALA A 205 -0.23 26.19 5.52
C ALA A 205 -1.23 25.26 4.79
N LEU A 206 -1.73 24.20 5.44
CA LEU A 206 -2.74 23.31 4.86
C LEU A 206 -4.06 24.05 4.57
N LYS A 207 -4.53 24.87 5.51
CA LYS A 207 -5.76 25.66 5.32
C LYS A 207 -5.61 26.65 4.17
N GLU A 208 -4.46 27.29 4.04
CA GLU A 208 -4.19 28.20 2.94
C GLU A 208 -4.14 27.48 1.59
N TYR A 209 -3.58 26.27 1.57
CA TYR A 209 -3.49 25.45 0.37
C TYR A 209 -4.85 25.05 -0.23
N PHE A 210 -5.86 24.79 0.62
CA PHE A 210 -7.19 24.34 0.20
C PHE A 210 -8.26 25.46 0.15
N LYS A 211 -7.88 26.72 0.35
CA LYS A 211 -8.78 27.87 0.15
C LYS A 211 -8.97 28.18 -1.33
#